data_AF-A0A934FPF5-F1
#
_entry.id   AF-A0A934FPF5-F1
#
_cell.length_a   1.000
_cell.length_b   1.000
_cell.length_c   1.000
_cell.angle_alpha   90.00
_cell.angle_beta   90.00
_cell.angle_gamma   90.00
#
_symmetry.space_group_name_H-M   'P 1'
#
loop_
_entity.id
_entity.type
_entity.pdbx_description
1 polymer ?
#
loop_
_entity_poly.entity_id
_entity_poly.type
_entity_poly.pdbx_seq_one_letter_code
_entity_poly.pdbx_strand_id
1 'polypeptide(L)'
;MSTTPSNLPVTPPKPASNATSDPLVCFCRHVHEGTLLDAIREGCCSVEDLAVRTRAGTGCATCRFDLLDLIARTTTRTRCAAEGCAP
;
A
#
# COMPACT_ATOMS: atom_id res chain seq x y z
N MET A 1 -31.38 -4.19 3.23
CA MET A 1 -30.11 -3.66 3.75
C MET A 1 -29.14 -4.82 3.89
N SER A 2 -28.50 -5.21 2.80
CA SER A 2 -27.58 -6.36 2.77
C SER A 2 -26.21 -5.84 2.40
N THR A 3 -25.47 -5.39 3.41
CA THR A 3 -24.07 -5.00 3.26
C THR A 3 -23.26 -6.29 3.13
N THR A 4 -22.91 -6.64 1.90
CA THR A 4 -21.99 -7.74 1.62
C THR A 4 -20.70 -7.54 2.43
N PRO A 5 -20.25 -8.49 3.26
CA PRO A 5 -18.88 -8.47 3.76
C PRO A 5 -17.97 -8.83 2.59
N SER A 6 -17.20 -7.86 2.11
CA SER A 6 -16.15 -8.01 1.11
C SER A 6 -15.17 -9.13 1.50
N ASN A 7 -15.39 -10.33 0.97
CA ASN A 7 -14.37 -11.37 0.93
C ASN A 7 -13.47 -11.09 -0.28
N LEU A 8 -12.56 -10.13 -0.12
CA LEU A 8 -11.47 -9.95 -1.07
C LEU A 8 -10.40 -10.99 -0.75
N PRO A 9 -9.89 -11.75 -1.74
CA PRO A 9 -8.72 -12.59 -1.54
C PRO A 9 -7.53 -11.69 -1.22
N VAL A 10 -7.18 -11.59 0.08
CA VAL A 10 -5.93 -10.99 0.53
C VAL A 10 -4.82 -11.99 0.16
N THR A 11 -4.34 -11.90 -1.08
CA THR A 11 -3.12 -12.58 -1.48
C THR A 11 -1.98 -11.89 -0.72
N PRO A 12 -1.30 -12.57 0.21
CA PRO A 12 -0.19 -11.97 0.93
C PRO A 12 0.92 -11.62 -0.07
N PRO A 13 1.46 -10.39 -0.06
CA PRO A 13 2.57 -10.05 -0.94
C PRO A 13 3.77 -10.91 -0.58
N LYS A 14 4.26 -11.66 -1.56
CA LYS A 14 5.55 -12.36 -1.49
C LYS A 14 6.63 -11.27 -1.47
N PRO A 15 7.53 -11.21 -0.49
CA PRO A 15 8.55 -10.16 -0.46
C PRO A 15 9.44 -10.31 -1.70
N ALA A 16 9.33 -9.36 -2.64
CA ALA A 16 10.21 -9.28 -3.79
C ALA A 16 11.62 -8.99 -3.27
N SER A 17 12.43 -10.04 -3.24
CA SER A 17 13.80 -10.02 -2.74
C SER A 17 14.69 -9.25 -3.71
N ASN A 18 14.73 -7.92 -3.58
CA ASN A 18 15.81 -7.13 -4.16
C ASN A 18 16.43 -6.26 -3.07
N ALA A 19 17.64 -6.65 -2.69
CA ALA A 19 18.40 -6.14 -1.56
C ALA A 19 18.66 -4.62 -1.66
N THR A 20 17.92 -3.87 -0.86
CA THR A 20 18.32 -2.64 -0.18
C THR A 20 17.49 -2.62 1.10
N SER A 21 18.07 -2.24 2.23
CA SER A 21 17.35 -2.25 3.50
C SER A 21 16.25 -1.19 3.47
N ASP A 22 15.06 -1.55 2.98
CA ASP A 22 13.91 -0.67 2.94
C ASP A 22 13.58 -0.20 4.37
N PRO A 23 13.37 1.10 4.60
CA PRO A 23 13.06 1.61 5.92
C PRO A 23 11.77 0.98 6.45
N LEU A 24 11.78 0.63 7.73
CA LEU A 24 10.61 0.05 8.39
C LEU A 24 9.58 1.14 8.69
N VAL A 25 8.40 1.03 8.08
CA VAL A 25 7.31 2.01 8.24
C VAL A 25 6.34 1.58 9.33
N CYS A 26 6.00 0.28 9.42
CA CYS A 26 5.14 -0.25 10.46
C CYS A 26 5.88 -1.20 11.39
N PHE A 27 6.22 -0.74 12.59
CA PHE A 27 6.82 -1.59 13.64
C PHE A 27 5.85 -2.66 14.17
N CYS A 28 4.55 -2.38 14.25
CA CYS A 28 3.57 -3.34 14.77
C CYS A 28 3.46 -4.60 13.89
N ARG A 29 3.64 -4.46 12.57
CA ARG A 29 3.44 -5.53 11.58
C ARG A 29 4.69 -5.86 10.76
N HIS A 30 5.81 -5.23 11.07
CA HIS A 30 7.07 -5.32 10.34
C HIS A 30 6.91 -5.07 8.83
N VAL A 31 6.15 -4.03 8.46
CA VAL A 31 5.98 -3.63 7.05
C VAL A 31 7.00 -2.58 6.68
N HIS A 32 7.70 -2.82 5.58
CA HIS A 32 8.77 -1.97 5.06
C HIS A 32 8.25 -1.08 3.93
N GLU A 33 8.92 0.05 3.69
CA GLU A 33 8.58 0.98 2.62
C GLU A 33 8.56 0.29 1.25
N GLY A 34 9.55 -0.56 0.95
CA GLY A 34 9.60 -1.32 -0.30
C GLY A 34 8.35 -2.18 -0.55
N THR A 35 7.78 -2.78 0.50
CA THR A 35 6.52 -3.54 0.39
C THR A 35 5.33 -2.63 0.06
N LEU A 36 5.29 -1.43 0.63
CA LEU A 36 4.26 -0.44 0.33
C LEU A 36 4.42 0.09 -1.09
N LEU A 37 5.65 0.38 -1.53
CA LEU A 37 5.97 0.81 -2.89
C LEU A 37 5.58 -0.24 -3.94
N ASP A 38 5.84 -1.51 -3.66
CA ASP A 38 5.44 -2.61 -4.53
C ASP A 38 3.91 -2.69 -4.65
N ALA A 39 3.20 -2.64 -3.53
CA ALA A 39 1.73 -2.58 -3.55
C ALA A 39 1.20 -1.38 -4.35
N ILE A 40 1.81 -0.19 -4.19
CA ILE A 40 1.44 1.00 -4.98
C ILE A 40 1.68 0.78 -6.49
N ARG A 41 2.76 0.08 -6.86
CA ARG A 41 3.04 -0.29 -8.27
C ARG A 41 2.04 -1.31 -8.80
N GLU A 42 1.54 -2.20 -7.95
CA GLU A 42 0.48 -3.15 -8.29
C GLU A 42 -0.91 -2.49 -8.40
N GLY A 43 -1.03 -1.18 -8.12
CA GLY A 43 -2.26 -0.39 -8.27
C GLY A 43 -2.89 0.09 -6.96
N CYS A 44 -2.26 -0.13 -5.81
CA CYS A 44 -2.78 0.31 -4.52
C CYS A 44 -2.55 1.82 -4.32
N CYS A 45 -3.58 2.65 -4.54
CA CYS A 45 -3.48 4.11 -4.43
C CYS A 45 -4.10 4.70 -3.16
N SER A 46 -4.49 3.86 -2.19
CA SER A 46 -5.15 4.31 -0.95
C SER A 46 -4.64 3.56 0.26
N VAL A 47 -4.71 4.20 1.43
CA VAL A 47 -4.34 3.61 2.73
C VAL A 47 -5.16 2.36 3.00
N GLU A 48 -6.44 2.35 2.63
CA GLU A 48 -7.30 1.18 2.79
C GLU A 48 -6.80 0.00 1.97
N ASP A 49 -6.37 0.24 0.73
CA ASP A 49 -5.85 -0.80 -0.16
C ASP A 49 -4.51 -1.34 0.35
N LEU A 50 -3.62 -0.44 0.79
CA LEU A 50 -2.39 -0.82 1.48
C LEU A 50 -2.66 -1.56 2.80
N ALA A 51 -3.68 -1.19 3.55
CA ALA A 51 -4.08 -1.85 4.78
C ALA A 51 -4.66 -3.24 4.52
N VAL A 52 -5.43 -3.42 3.45
CA VAL A 52 -5.92 -4.74 3.02
C VAL A 52 -4.75 -5.63 2.58
N ARG A 53 -3.79 -5.08 1.83
CA ARG A 53 -2.67 -5.82 1.25
C ARG A 53 -1.55 -6.13 2.25
N THR A 54 -1.10 -5.12 2.97
CA THR A 54 0.07 -5.20 3.88
C THR A 54 -0.32 -5.31 5.35
N ARG A 55 -1.58 -5.02 5.69
CA ARG A 55 -2.07 -4.92 7.08
C ARG A 55 -1.38 -3.82 7.90
N ALA A 56 -0.64 -2.92 7.25
CA ALA A 56 -0.13 -1.71 7.89
C ALA A 56 -1.29 -0.77 8.23
N GLY A 57 -1.23 -0.13 9.41
CA GLY A 57 -2.22 0.87 9.81
C GLY A 57 -3.59 0.34 10.24
N THR A 58 -3.82 -0.97 10.39
CA THR A 58 -5.10 -1.52 10.88
C THR A 58 -5.17 -1.65 12.41
N GLY A 59 -4.01 -1.72 13.09
CA GLY A 59 -3.92 -1.82 14.56
C GLY A 59 -3.61 -0.48 15.23
N CYS A 60 -2.32 -0.24 15.47
CA CYS A 60 -1.81 0.95 16.19
C CYS A 60 -1.98 2.28 15.42
N ALA A 61 -2.22 2.21 14.11
CA ALA A 61 -2.50 3.36 13.22
C ALA A 61 -1.44 4.48 13.15
N THR A 62 -0.33 4.39 13.91
CA THR A 62 0.72 5.41 13.97
C THR A 62 1.37 5.68 12.62
N CYS A 63 1.56 4.62 11.83
CA CYS A 63 2.15 4.67 10.48
C CYS A 63 1.17 5.16 9.41
N ARG A 64 -0.09 5.48 9.72
CA ARG A 64 -1.07 5.93 8.70
C ARG A 64 -0.63 7.21 8.01
N PHE A 65 -0.01 8.14 8.74
CA PHE A 65 0.50 9.39 8.18
C PHE A 65 1.67 9.13 7.22
N ASP A 66 2.60 8.24 7.58
CA ASP A 66 3.68 7.81 6.69
C ASP A 66 3.15 7.13 5.43
N LEU A 67 2.13 6.28 5.56
CA LEU A 67 1.47 5.65 4.40
C LEU A 67 0.85 6.70 3.47
N LEU A 68 0.13 7.69 4.02
CA LEU A 68 -0.47 8.78 3.24
C LEU A 68 0.57 9.61 2.50
N ASP A 69 1.64 9.99 3.19
CA ASP A 69 2.74 10.75 2.61
C ASP A 69 3.45 9.95 1.50
N LEU A 70 3.71 8.66 1.73
CA LEU A 70 4.30 7.76 0.74
C LEU A 70 3.41 7.64 -0.50
N ILE A 71 2.09 7.44 -0.33
CA ILE A 71 1.12 7.41 -1.43
C ILE A 71 1.13 8.75 -2.17
N ALA A 72 1.09 9.88 -1.47
CA ALA A 72 1.06 11.20 -2.11
C ALA A 72 2.31 11.43 -2.98
N ARG A 73 3.49 11.05 -2.49
CA ARG A 73 4.76 11.18 -3.22
C ARG A 73 4.87 10.23 -4.41
N THR A 74 4.29 9.03 -4.31
CA THR A 74 4.43 7.97 -5.32
C THR A 74 3.35 8.02 -6.39
N THR A 75 2.08 8.21 -6.02
CA THR A 75 0.95 8.29 -6.95
C THR A 75 1.07 9.47 -7.90
N THR A 76 1.66 10.58 -7.47
CA THR A 76 1.99 11.72 -8.35
C THR A 76 2.88 11.28 -9.53
N ARG A 77 3.70 10.24 -9.34
CA ARG A 77 4.61 9.69 -10.36
C ARG A 77 3.97 8.58 -11.19
N THR A 78 3.08 7.78 -10.59
CA THR A 78 2.34 6.70 -11.28
C THR A 78 1.17 7.21 -12.13
N ARG A 79 0.67 8.43 -11.85
CA ARG A 79 -0.43 9.07 -12.59
C ARG A 79 -0.10 9.50 -14.03
N CYS A 80 1.15 9.36 -14.47
CA CYS A 80 1.50 9.47 -15.90
C CYS A 80 1.49 8.09 -16.62
N ALA A 81 1.34 6.99 -15.88
CA ALA A 81 1.50 5.62 -16.41
C ALA A 81 0.24 4.74 -16.32
N ALA A 82 -0.70 4.99 -15.40
CA ALA A 82 -1.85 4.10 -15.18
C ALA A 82 -3.20 4.60 -15.73
N GLU A 83 -3.37 5.89 -15.99
CA GLU A 83 -4.57 6.41 -16.64
C GLU A 83 -4.18 7.30 -17.80
N GLY A 84 -4.63 6.88 -18.99
CA GLY A 84 -4.52 7.66 -20.20
C GLY A 84 -5.05 9.07 -19.99
N CYS A 85 -4.31 10.03 -20.54
CA CYS A 85 -4.90 11.26 -21.01
C CYS A 85 -6.10 10.90 -21.92
N ALA A 86 -7.32 11.11 -21.42
CA ALA A 86 -8.58 11.08 -22.19
C ALA A 86 -9.43 12.29 -21.72
N PRO A 87 -10.15 12.95 -22.65
CA PRO A 87 -10.24 14.41 -22.80
C PRO A 87 -11.05 15.18 -21.76
#